data_AF-A0A850YRB0-F1
#
_entry.id   AF-A0A850YRB0-F1
#
_cell.length_a   1.000
_cell.length_b   1.000
_cell.length_c   1.000
_cell.angle_alpha   90.00
_cell.angle_beta   90.00
_cell.angle_gamma   90.00
#
_symmetry.space_group_name_H-M   'P 1'
#
loop_
_entity.id
_entity.type
_entity.pdbx_description
1 polymer ?
#
loop_
_entity_poly.entity_id
_entity_poly.type
_entity_poly.pdbx_seq_one_letter_code
_entity_poly.pdbx_strand_id
1 'polypeptide(L)'
;RPESRVWTLMLLLGTCLLYCARVTVPICAVALSSYFDWDKKQFGVVLSSFFWGYCLTQIVGGHISDQIGGEKVLLLSASAWGFLTVLTPLLTHITSAHLVFMTSSRFLMGLLQGVYFPSLASLLSQRVREGERAFTYSTVGTGSQFGTLLIGGAGSLLLDWYGWESVFYFSGLLTLLWVYCTCKYLLSEKGESS
;
A
#
# COMPACT_ATOMS: atom_id res chain seq x y z
N ARG A 1 24.29 -6.56 -11.58
CA ARG A 1 24.90 -6.68 -10.23
C ARG A 1 23.84 -7.25 -9.28
N PRO A 2 24.18 -8.18 -8.37
CA PRO A 2 23.21 -8.82 -7.46
C PRO A 2 22.38 -7.80 -6.67
N GLU A 3 23.00 -6.71 -6.20
CA GLU A 3 22.37 -5.54 -5.57
C GLU A 3 21.15 -4.99 -6.33
N SER A 4 21.29 -4.75 -7.64
CA SER A 4 20.23 -4.17 -8.48
C SER A 4 19.02 -5.12 -8.64
N ARG A 5 19.25 -6.44 -8.62
CA ARG A 5 18.18 -7.44 -8.64
C ARG A 5 17.41 -7.47 -7.33
N VAL A 6 18.10 -7.42 -6.19
CA VAL A 6 17.48 -7.41 -4.86
C VAL A 6 16.58 -6.18 -4.71
N TRP A 7 17.08 -5.01 -5.08
CA TRP A 7 16.32 -3.76 -5.09
C TRP A 7 15.06 -3.82 -5.95
N THR A 8 15.17 -4.35 -7.17
CA THR A 8 14.02 -4.51 -8.07
C THR A 8 12.97 -5.45 -7.47
N LEU A 9 13.40 -6.53 -6.83
CA LEU A 9 12.51 -7.50 -6.17
C LEU A 9 11.80 -6.88 -4.96
N MET A 10 12.51 -6.08 -4.16
CA MET A 10 11.92 -5.34 -3.04
C MET A 10 10.83 -4.37 -3.50
N LEU A 11 11.09 -3.61 -4.57
CA LEU A 11 10.13 -2.66 -5.14
C LEU A 11 8.93 -3.38 -5.79
N LEU A 12 9.17 -4.53 -6.42
CA LEU A 12 8.11 -5.40 -6.95
C LEU A 12 7.20 -5.89 -5.81
N LEU A 13 7.78 -6.38 -4.72
CA LEU A 13 7.02 -6.79 -3.53
C LEU A 13 6.27 -5.61 -2.89
N GLY A 14 6.91 -4.44 -2.76
CA GLY A 14 6.24 -3.23 -2.27
C GLY A 14 5.03 -2.85 -3.11
N THR A 15 5.13 -2.97 -4.44
CA THR A 15 4.04 -2.65 -5.37
C THR A 15 2.93 -3.70 -5.30
N CYS A 16 3.29 -4.97 -5.11
CA CYS A 16 2.35 -6.05 -4.82
C CYS A 16 1.53 -5.75 -3.55
N LEU A 17 2.19 -5.35 -2.47
CA LEU A 17 1.54 -5.06 -1.18
C LEU A 17 0.71 -3.78 -1.21
N LEU A 18 1.16 -2.76 -1.95
CA LEU A 18 0.38 -1.57 -2.23
C LEU A 18 -0.99 -1.92 -2.84
N TYR A 19 -1.00 -2.76 -3.88
CA TYR A 19 -2.23 -3.19 -4.54
C TYR A 19 -3.05 -4.16 -3.68
N CYS A 20 -2.40 -5.03 -2.91
CA CYS A 20 -3.04 -5.88 -1.92
C CYS A 20 -3.88 -5.03 -0.93
N ALA A 21 -3.28 -4.01 -0.33
CA ALA A 21 -3.97 -3.08 0.57
C ALA A 21 -5.04 -2.23 -0.14
N ARG A 22 -4.79 -1.82 -1.39
CA ARG A 22 -5.73 -1.02 -2.20
C ARG A 22 -7.00 -1.79 -2.54
N VAL A 23 -6.88 -3.07 -2.89
CA VAL A 23 -8.00 -3.90 -3.37
C VAL A 23 -8.72 -4.62 -2.22
N THR A 24 -8.19 -4.56 -0.99
CA THR A 24 -8.82 -5.13 0.22
C THR A 24 -10.26 -4.66 0.41
N VAL A 25 -10.56 -3.37 0.30
CA VAL A 25 -11.94 -2.85 0.49
C VAL A 25 -12.90 -3.27 -0.62
N PRO A 26 -12.56 -3.11 -1.92
CA PRO A 26 -13.40 -3.63 -2.99
C PRO A 26 -13.74 -5.11 -2.84
N ILE A 27 -12.81 -5.95 -2.39
CA ILE A 27 -13.06 -7.39 -2.15
C ILE A 27 -14.04 -7.58 -1.01
N CYS A 28 -13.85 -6.86 0.10
CA CYS A 28 -14.73 -6.94 1.25
C CYS A 28 -16.03 -6.14 1.07
N ALA A 29 -16.35 -5.62 -0.13
CA ALA A 29 -17.47 -4.70 -0.34
C ALA A 29 -18.81 -5.28 0.11
N VAL A 30 -19.12 -6.50 -0.33
CA VAL A 30 -20.40 -7.17 -0.01
C VAL A 30 -20.50 -7.44 1.49
N ALA A 31 -19.42 -7.92 2.10
CA ALA A 31 -19.38 -8.21 3.53
C ALA A 31 -19.50 -6.95 4.39
N LEU A 32 -18.78 -5.88 4.04
CA LEU A 32 -18.84 -4.59 4.75
C LEU A 32 -20.22 -3.95 4.63
N SER A 33 -20.82 -3.98 3.43
CA SER A 33 -22.18 -3.47 3.22
C SER A 33 -23.21 -4.23 4.03
N SER A 34 -23.11 -5.56 4.11
CA SER A 34 -24.02 -6.37 4.92
C SER A 34 -23.79 -6.20 6.42
N TYR A 35 -22.54 -6.00 6.85
CA TYR A 35 -22.19 -5.88 8.27
C TYR A 35 -22.60 -4.52 8.86
N PHE A 36 -22.44 -3.43 8.09
CA PHE A 36 -22.74 -2.07 8.54
C PHE A 36 -24.10 -1.53 8.04
N ASP A 37 -24.88 -2.34 7.33
CA ASP A 37 -26.16 -1.94 6.70
C ASP A 37 -25.99 -0.69 5.82
N TRP A 38 -24.93 -0.69 4.99
CA TRP A 38 -24.61 0.45 4.13
C TRP A 38 -25.26 0.33 2.77
N ASP A 39 -25.92 1.40 2.34
CA ASP A 39 -26.43 1.52 0.98
C ASP A 39 -25.27 1.69 -0.03
N LYS A 40 -25.53 1.37 -1.31
CA LYS A 40 -24.57 1.52 -2.41
C LYS A 40 -23.99 2.93 -2.49
N LYS A 41 -24.78 3.97 -2.19
CA LYS A 41 -24.28 5.36 -2.16
C LYS A 41 -23.22 5.56 -1.09
N GLN A 42 -23.44 5.04 0.12
CA GLN A 42 -22.51 5.17 1.24
C GLN A 42 -21.20 4.43 0.95
N PHE A 43 -21.29 3.20 0.44
CA PHE A 43 -20.10 2.46 0.04
C PHE A 43 -19.33 3.15 -1.10
N GLY A 44 -20.05 3.76 -2.05
CA GLY A 44 -19.46 4.57 -3.12
C GLY A 44 -18.68 5.78 -2.59
N VAL A 45 -19.15 6.43 -1.53
CA VAL A 45 -18.40 7.52 -0.85
C VAL A 45 -17.11 6.99 -0.23
N VAL A 46 -17.16 5.85 0.46
CA VAL A 46 -15.97 5.22 1.07
C VAL A 46 -14.94 4.87 -0.02
N LEU A 47 -15.37 4.28 -1.13
CA LEU A 47 -14.47 3.90 -2.22
C LEU A 47 -13.87 5.11 -2.94
N SER A 48 -14.69 6.14 -3.21
CA SER A 48 -14.23 7.36 -3.90
C SER A 48 -13.30 8.22 -3.05
N SER A 49 -13.45 8.22 -1.72
CA SER A 49 -12.59 8.98 -0.80
C SER A 49 -11.10 8.65 -0.93
N PHE A 50 -10.77 7.40 -1.28
CA PHE A 50 -9.41 6.98 -1.57
C PHE A 50 -8.79 7.79 -2.73
N PHE A 51 -9.53 7.98 -3.82
CA PHE A 51 -9.04 8.70 -4.99
C PHE A 51 -8.81 10.18 -4.70
N TRP A 52 -9.64 10.80 -3.86
CA TRP A 52 -9.45 12.18 -3.43
C TRP A 52 -8.14 12.37 -2.66
N GLY A 53 -7.87 11.49 -1.69
CA GLY A 53 -6.60 11.53 -0.95
C GLY A 53 -5.41 11.28 -1.86
N TYR A 54 -5.54 10.30 -2.77
CA TYR A 54 -4.49 9.94 -3.71
C TYR A 54 -4.12 11.09 -4.67
N CYS A 55 -5.11 11.77 -5.26
CA CYS A 55 -4.87 12.90 -6.16
C CYS A 55 -4.12 14.06 -5.47
N LEU A 56 -4.47 14.38 -4.22
CA LEU A 56 -3.84 15.48 -3.48
C LEU A 56 -2.35 15.22 -3.25
N THR A 57 -1.99 13.99 -2.91
CA THR A 57 -0.61 13.62 -2.59
C THR A 57 0.22 13.23 -3.80
N GLN A 58 -0.38 12.83 -4.93
CA GLN A 58 0.37 12.61 -6.16
C GLN A 58 1.12 13.87 -6.62
N ILE A 59 0.50 15.04 -6.48
CA ILE A 59 1.11 16.33 -6.86
C ILE A 59 2.28 16.67 -5.92
N VAL A 60 2.09 16.45 -4.63
CA VAL A 60 3.06 16.82 -3.58
C VAL A 60 4.19 15.78 -3.46
N GLY A 61 3.90 14.52 -3.73
CA GLY A 61 4.80 13.38 -3.50
C GLY A 61 6.10 13.44 -4.29
N GLY A 62 6.07 14.01 -5.50
CA GLY A 62 7.28 14.22 -6.30
C GLY A 62 8.27 15.15 -5.59
N HIS A 63 7.78 16.30 -5.10
CA HIS A 63 8.63 17.29 -4.44
C HIS A 63 9.24 16.77 -3.13
N ILE A 64 8.45 16.06 -2.32
CA ILE A 64 8.92 15.46 -1.06
C ILE A 64 9.96 14.36 -1.34
N SER A 65 9.74 13.55 -2.37
CA SER A 65 10.66 12.48 -2.75
C SER A 65 12.03 13.00 -3.15
N ASP A 66 12.08 14.12 -3.87
CA ASP A 66 13.34 14.68 -4.37
C ASP A 66 14.18 15.33 -3.25
N GLN A 67 13.55 15.79 -2.16
CA GLN A 67 14.26 16.38 -1.01
C GLN A 67 14.70 15.37 0.05
N ILE A 68 13.86 14.38 0.37
CA ILE A 68 14.08 13.46 1.51
C ILE A 68 14.72 12.13 1.05
N GLY A 69 14.68 11.85 -0.25
CA GLY A 69 15.10 10.60 -0.87
C GLY A 69 13.93 9.62 -0.99
N GLY A 70 13.68 9.17 -2.23
CA GLY A 70 12.49 8.34 -2.55
C GLY A 70 12.38 7.05 -1.75
N GLU A 71 13.52 6.48 -1.36
CA GLU A 71 13.59 5.27 -0.53
C GLU A 71 12.95 5.45 0.86
N LYS A 72 13.32 6.53 1.57
CA LYS A 72 12.79 6.82 2.91
C LYS A 72 11.31 7.16 2.86
N VAL A 73 10.91 7.96 1.86
CA VAL A 73 9.50 8.36 1.67
C VAL A 73 8.64 7.13 1.38
N LEU A 74 9.13 6.22 0.54
CA LEU A 74 8.43 4.97 0.21
C LEU A 74 8.25 4.09 1.46
N LEU A 75 9.29 3.91 2.28
CA LEU A 75 9.21 3.10 3.51
C LEU A 75 8.33 3.74 4.59
N LEU A 76 8.41 5.07 4.78
CA LEU A 76 7.59 5.78 5.75
C LEU A 76 6.11 5.72 5.37
N SER A 77 5.81 5.94 4.09
CA SER A 77 4.47 5.78 3.53
C SER A 77 3.96 4.35 3.72
N ALA A 78 4.80 3.34 3.41
CA ALA A 78 4.47 1.93 3.56
C ALA A 78 4.15 1.52 4.98
N SER A 79 4.95 2.00 5.91
CA SER A 79 4.72 1.81 7.34
C SER A 79 3.37 2.40 7.73
N ALA A 80 3.14 3.67 7.39
CA ALA A 80 1.93 4.39 7.76
C ALA A 80 0.66 3.75 7.19
N TRP A 81 0.64 3.35 5.91
CA TRP A 81 -0.55 2.73 5.33
C TRP A 81 -0.73 1.30 5.87
N GLY A 82 0.35 0.57 6.13
CA GLY A 82 0.31 -0.76 6.74
C GLY A 82 -0.33 -0.71 8.14
N PHE A 83 0.13 0.21 8.99
CA PHE A 83 -0.45 0.45 10.31
C PHE A 83 -1.93 0.85 10.22
N LEU A 84 -2.26 1.77 9.32
CA LEU A 84 -3.65 2.20 9.10
C LEU A 84 -4.55 1.03 8.67
N THR A 85 -4.02 0.11 7.86
CA THR A 85 -4.75 -1.08 7.39
C THR A 85 -5.06 -2.03 8.54
N VAL A 86 -4.08 -2.32 9.40
CA VAL A 86 -4.25 -3.16 10.60
C VAL A 86 -5.18 -2.50 11.61
N LEU A 87 -5.10 -1.18 11.75
CA LEU A 87 -5.86 -0.43 12.72
C LEU A 87 -7.33 -0.25 12.30
N THR A 88 -7.62 -0.30 11.01
CA THR A 88 -8.98 -0.13 10.44
C THR A 88 -10.02 -1.05 11.10
N PRO A 89 -9.88 -2.39 11.10
CA PRO A 89 -10.85 -3.29 11.73
C PRO A 89 -11.03 -3.02 13.24
N LEU A 90 -9.93 -2.78 13.96
CA LEU A 90 -9.95 -2.50 15.41
C LEU A 90 -10.79 -1.25 15.73
N LEU A 91 -10.59 -0.17 14.97
CA LEU A 91 -11.28 1.10 15.21
C LEU A 91 -12.73 1.08 14.75
N THR A 92 -13.09 0.26 13.75
CA THR A 92 -14.49 0.04 13.40
C THR A 92 -15.28 -0.63 14.51
N HIS A 93 -14.69 -1.52 15.32
CA HIS A 93 -15.44 -2.11 16.46
C HIS A 93 -15.74 -1.13 17.59
N ILE A 94 -14.92 -0.09 17.74
CA ILE A 94 -15.00 0.83 18.88
C ILE A 94 -15.92 2.02 18.57
N THR A 95 -16.12 2.36 17.29
CA THR A 95 -16.71 3.64 16.89
C THR A 95 -18.11 3.48 16.32
N SER A 96 -19.13 4.06 16.96
CA SER A 96 -20.50 4.09 16.42
C SER A 96 -20.62 4.81 15.06
N ALA A 97 -19.65 5.67 14.72
CA ALA A 97 -19.57 6.43 13.46
C ALA A 97 -18.73 5.71 12.37
N HIS A 98 -19.00 4.42 12.15
CA HIS A 98 -18.28 3.53 11.24
C HIS A 98 -18.04 4.12 9.84
N LEU A 99 -19.03 4.79 9.25
CA LEU A 99 -18.96 5.33 7.89
C LEU A 99 -17.94 6.47 7.79
N VAL A 100 -17.99 7.44 8.72
CA VAL A 100 -17.07 8.58 8.74
C VAL A 100 -15.66 8.08 9.00
N PHE A 101 -15.50 7.17 9.96
CA PHE A 101 -14.19 6.60 10.27
C PHE A 101 -13.59 5.86 9.07
N MET A 102 -14.38 5.02 8.41
CA MET A 102 -13.92 4.25 7.25
C MET A 102 -13.64 5.13 6.02
N THR A 103 -14.41 6.21 5.84
CA THR A 103 -14.15 7.21 4.81
C THR A 103 -12.83 7.96 5.09
N SER A 104 -12.61 8.38 6.33
CA SER A 104 -11.38 9.05 6.74
C SER A 104 -10.15 8.13 6.63
N SER A 105 -10.27 6.86 7.02
CA SER A 105 -9.18 5.89 6.89
C SER A 105 -8.85 5.61 5.41
N ARG A 106 -9.86 5.54 4.53
CA ARG A 106 -9.67 5.41 3.08
C ARG A 106 -9.05 6.64 2.46
N PHE A 107 -9.47 7.83 2.86
CA PHE A 107 -8.86 9.08 2.43
C PHE A 107 -7.39 9.15 2.84
N LEU A 108 -7.07 8.81 4.11
CA LEU A 108 -5.70 8.78 4.61
C LEU A 108 -4.86 7.69 3.92
N MET A 109 -5.44 6.52 3.66
CA MET A 109 -4.80 5.48 2.84
C MET A 109 -4.45 6.01 1.44
N GLY A 110 -5.38 6.74 0.81
CA GLY A 110 -5.16 7.42 -0.46
C GLY A 110 -3.99 8.40 -0.40
N LEU A 111 -3.97 9.25 0.64
CA LEU A 111 -2.88 10.20 0.88
C LEU A 111 -1.52 9.50 0.99
N LEU A 112 -1.45 8.44 1.78
CA LEU A 112 -0.21 7.71 2.00
C LEU A 112 0.24 7.01 0.71
N GLN A 113 -0.66 6.33 0.01
CA GLN A 113 -0.32 5.64 -1.24
C GLN A 113 -0.01 6.59 -2.40
N GLY A 114 -0.47 7.85 -2.38
CA GLY A 114 -0.26 8.84 -3.44
C GLY A 114 1.21 9.18 -3.69
N VAL A 115 2.04 9.10 -2.66
CA VAL A 115 3.48 9.40 -2.79
C VAL A 115 4.30 8.22 -3.33
N TYR A 116 3.73 7.01 -3.38
CA TYR A 116 4.46 5.78 -3.71
C TYR A 116 5.06 5.80 -5.13
N PHE A 117 4.26 6.09 -6.15
CA PHE A 117 4.72 6.07 -7.54
C PHE A 117 5.72 7.20 -7.87
N PRO A 118 5.51 8.45 -7.42
CA PRO A 118 6.54 9.48 -7.52
C PRO A 118 7.87 9.06 -6.87
N SER A 119 7.81 8.50 -5.66
CA SER A 119 9.00 8.01 -4.97
C SER A 119 9.68 6.84 -5.66
N LEU A 120 8.89 5.90 -6.22
CA LEU A 120 9.40 4.81 -7.03
C LEU A 120 10.14 5.34 -8.28
N ALA A 121 9.56 6.31 -8.99
CA ALA A 121 10.17 6.90 -10.17
C ALA A 121 11.48 7.65 -9.84
N SER A 122 11.49 8.45 -8.78
CA SER A 122 12.67 9.17 -8.30
C SER A 122 13.79 8.18 -7.88
N LEU A 123 13.44 7.11 -7.16
CA LEU A 123 14.39 6.07 -6.75
C LEU A 123 15.01 5.31 -7.94
N LEU A 124 14.19 4.93 -8.93
CA LEU A 124 14.70 4.27 -10.14
C LEU A 124 15.57 5.22 -10.97
N SER A 125 15.26 6.52 -10.99
CA SER A 125 16.11 7.51 -11.65
C SER A 125 17.52 7.55 -11.04
N GLN A 126 17.62 7.48 -9.70
CA GLN A 126 18.88 7.56 -8.99
C GLN A 126 19.68 6.25 -9.01
N ARG A 127 19.01 5.10 -8.91
CA ARG A 127 19.66 3.79 -8.71
C ARG A 127 19.77 2.93 -9.98
N VAL A 128 18.99 3.21 -11.02
CA VAL A 128 18.93 2.41 -12.26
C VAL A 128 19.43 3.22 -13.46
N ARG A 129 20.22 2.56 -14.30
CA ARG A 129 20.80 3.14 -15.52
C ARG A 129 19.71 3.48 -16.54
N GLU A 130 19.83 4.61 -17.22
CA GLU A 130 18.78 5.17 -18.10
C GLU A 130 18.13 4.16 -19.05
N GLY A 131 18.93 3.34 -19.74
CA GLY A 131 18.42 2.32 -20.67
C GLY A 131 17.63 1.18 -20.02
N GLU A 132 17.78 0.94 -18.72
CA GLU A 132 17.13 -0.15 -17.99
C GLU A 132 15.95 0.35 -17.11
N ARG A 133 15.76 1.67 -16.97
CA ARG A 133 14.74 2.28 -16.10
C ARG A 133 13.33 1.86 -16.50
N ALA A 134 12.98 1.97 -17.78
CA ALA A 134 11.65 1.63 -18.28
C ALA A 134 11.31 0.14 -18.09
N PHE A 135 12.29 -0.74 -18.33
CA PHE A 135 12.14 -2.17 -18.11
C PHE A 135 11.95 -2.49 -16.62
N THR A 136 12.75 -1.88 -15.75
CA THR A 136 12.65 -2.06 -14.30
C THR A 136 11.32 -1.54 -13.77
N TYR A 137 10.89 -0.35 -14.20
CA TYR A 137 9.59 0.22 -13.82
C TYR A 137 8.43 -0.68 -14.26
N SER A 138 8.47 -1.21 -15.49
CA SER A 138 7.45 -2.14 -15.99
C SER A 138 7.43 -3.45 -15.19
N THR A 139 8.62 -3.99 -14.87
CA THR A 139 8.77 -5.20 -14.06
C THR A 139 8.22 -5.00 -12.65
N VAL A 140 8.53 -3.87 -12.01
CA VAL A 140 7.94 -3.52 -10.70
C VAL A 140 6.42 -3.33 -10.83
N GLY A 141 5.97 -2.74 -11.93
CA GLY A 141 4.57 -2.54 -12.27
C GLY A 141 3.77 -3.85 -12.35
N THR A 142 4.36 -4.97 -12.77
CA THR A 142 3.66 -6.27 -12.76
C THR A 142 3.28 -6.71 -11.33
N GLY A 143 3.97 -6.20 -10.31
CA GLY A 143 3.60 -6.38 -8.91
C GLY A 143 2.15 -5.98 -8.63
N SER A 144 1.60 -4.98 -9.33
CA SER A 144 0.18 -4.58 -9.18
C SER A 144 -0.81 -5.71 -9.48
N GLN A 145 -0.56 -6.47 -10.54
CA GLN A 145 -1.38 -7.59 -10.96
C GLN A 145 -1.24 -8.75 -9.97
N PHE A 146 -0.01 -9.06 -9.57
CA PHE A 146 0.24 -10.07 -8.53
C PHE A 146 -0.43 -9.73 -7.20
N GLY A 147 -0.36 -8.47 -6.77
CA GLY A 147 -1.00 -8.02 -5.53
C GLY A 147 -2.51 -8.16 -5.57
N THR A 148 -3.11 -7.78 -6.70
CA THR A 148 -4.55 -7.89 -6.94
C THR A 148 -5.00 -9.36 -6.96
N LEU A 149 -4.24 -10.24 -7.62
CA LEU A 149 -4.52 -11.68 -7.65
C LEU A 149 -4.34 -12.32 -6.27
N LEU A 150 -3.29 -11.93 -5.53
CA LEU A 150 -2.99 -12.45 -4.21
C LEU A 150 -4.11 -12.12 -3.22
N ILE A 151 -4.53 -10.85 -3.16
CA ILE A 151 -5.64 -10.46 -2.28
C ILE A 151 -6.99 -10.97 -2.81
N GLY A 152 -7.18 -11.05 -4.12
CA GLY A 152 -8.37 -11.66 -4.73
C GLY A 152 -8.54 -13.12 -4.34
N GLY A 153 -7.48 -13.92 -4.43
CA GLY A 153 -7.52 -15.34 -4.06
C GLY A 153 -7.49 -15.54 -2.55
N ALA A 154 -6.40 -15.12 -1.90
CA ALA A 154 -6.22 -15.33 -0.46
C ALA A 154 -7.23 -14.55 0.37
N GLY A 155 -7.53 -13.30 -0.01
CA GLY A 155 -8.50 -12.46 0.68
C GLY A 155 -9.93 -12.98 0.57
N SER A 156 -10.35 -13.56 -0.56
CA SER A 156 -11.67 -14.20 -0.66
C SER A 156 -11.79 -15.45 0.23
N LEU A 157 -10.75 -16.29 0.27
CA LEU A 157 -10.72 -17.46 1.17
C LEU A 157 -10.73 -17.04 2.65
N LEU A 158 -9.95 -16.00 3.00
CA LEU A 158 -9.92 -15.42 4.34
C LEU A 158 -11.29 -14.82 4.72
N LEU A 159 -11.94 -14.14 3.77
CA LEU A 159 -13.26 -13.56 3.95
C LEU A 159 -14.31 -14.62 4.31
N ASP A 160 -14.30 -15.77 3.62
CA ASP A 160 -15.25 -16.86 3.85
C ASP A 160 -15.02 -17.58 5.19
N TRP A 161 -13.77 -17.76 5.61
CA TRP A 161 -13.45 -18.56 6.81
C TRP A 161 -13.40 -17.73 8.10
N TYR A 162 -12.84 -16.51 8.03
CA TYR A 162 -12.52 -15.68 9.20
C TYR A 162 -13.16 -14.28 9.14
N GLY A 163 -13.95 -13.99 8.10
CA GLY A 163 -14.63 -12.70 7.94
C GLY A 163 -13.74 -11.60 7.37
N TRP A 164 -14.33 -10.42 7.18
CA TRP A 164 -13.71 -9.32 6.44
C TRP A 164 -12.48 -8.73 7.14
N GLU A 165 -12.44 -8.76 8.46
CA GLU A 165 -11.34 -8.21 9.27
C GLU A 165 -10.01 -8.91 8.99
N SER A 166 -10.06 -10.23 8.80
CA SER A 166 -8.90 -11.06 8.52
C SER A 166 -8.15 -10.62 7.26
N VAL A 167 -8.87 -10.12 6.25
CA VAL A 167 -8.31 -9.61 4.99
C VAL A 167 -7.49 -8.32 5.23
N PHE A 168 -7.96 -7.45 6.13
CA PHE A 168 -7.22 -6.24 6.54
C PHE A 168 -5.99 -6.58 7.36
N TYR A 169 -6.11 -7.52 8.31
CA TYR A 169 -4.96 -7.97 9.08
C TYR A 169 -3.91 -8.63 8.19
N PHE A 170 -4.32 -9.49 7.26
CA PHE A 170 -3.42 -10.13 6.32
C PHE A 170 -2.66 -9.12 5.44
N SER A 171 -3.36 -8.21 4.78
CA SER A 171 -2.72 -7.22 3.89
C SER A 171 -1.87 -6.20 4.66
N GLY A 172 -2.33 -5.77 5.84
CA GLY A 172 -1.62 -4.85 6.71
C GLY A 172 -0.36 -5.44 7.32
N LEU A 173 -0.43 -6.64 7.92
CA LEU A 173 0.72 -7.32 8.51
C LEU A 173 1.77 -7.67 7.47
N LEU A 174 1.35 -8.13 6.28
CA LEU A 174 2.27 -8.45 5.21
C LEU A 174 3.02 -7.20 4.71
N THR A 175 2.33 -6.06 4.64
CA THR A 175 2.95 -4.76 4.39
C THR A 175 3.98 -4.41 5.46
N LEU A 176 3.61 -4.48 6.73
CA LEU A 176 4.51 -4.12 7.84
C LEU A 176 5.74 -5.05 7.92
N LEU A 177 5.56 -6.34 7.65
CA LEU A 177 6.64 -7.31 7.57
C LEU A 177 7.62 -6.96 6.44
N TRP A 178 7.10 -6.60 5.27
CA TRP A 178 7.93 -6.14 4.16
C TRP A 178 8.69 -4.85 4.49
N VAL A 179 8.04 -3.88 5.14
CA VAL A 179 8.70 -2.64 5.60
C VAL A 179 9.83 -2.96 6.57
N TYR A 180 9.58 -3.84 7.54
CA TYR A 180 10.59 -4.27 8.51
C TYR A 180 11.78 -4.95 7.83
N CYS A 181 11.53 -5.90 6.94
CA CYS A 181 12.57 -6.58 6.16
C CYS A 181 13.40 -5.60 5.32
N THR A 182 12.73 -4.68 4.62
CA THR A 182 13.39 -3.70 3.75
C THR A 182 14.21 -2.69 4.56
N CYS A 183 13.68 -2.23 5.70
CA CYS A 183 14.40 -1.33 6.61
C CYS A 183 15.66 -2.01 7.19
N LYS A 184 15.55 -3.29 7.60
CA LYS A 184 16.69 -4.06 8.10
C LYS A 184 17.77 -4.26 7.03
N TYR A 185 17.38 -4.59 5.81
CA TYR A 185 18.32 -4.70 4.68
C TYR A 185 19.06 -3.38 4.45
N LEU A 186 18.32 -2.27 4.47
CA LEU A 186 18.88 -0.94 4.25
C LEU A 186 19.90 -0.51 5.32
N LEU A 187 19.64 -0.87 6.58
CA LEU A 187 20.56 -0.61 7.68
C LEU A 187 21.83 -1.45 7.57
N SER A 188 21.72 -2.69 7.06
CA SER A 188 22.88 -3.55 6.80
C SER A 188 23.79 -2.96 5.74
N GLU A 189 23.23 -2.47 4.63
CA GLU A 189 24.00 -1.85 3.52
C GLU A 189 24.81 -0.63 4.01
N LYS A 190 24.24 0.19 4.92
CA LYS A 190 24.94 1.34 5.52
C LYS A 190 26.05 0.94 6.48
N GLY A 191 25.88 -0.17 7.20
CA GLY A 191 26.86 -0.67 8.15
C GLY A 191 28.13 -1.22 7.51
N GLU A 192 28.04 -1.73 6.27
CA GLU A 192 29.20 -2.21 5.50
C GLU A 192 29.98 -1.08 4.79
N SER A 193 29.39 0.12 4.70
CA SER A 193 29.98 1.29 4.03
C SER A 193 30.68 2.30 4.96
N SER A 194 30.67 2.07 6.28
CA SER A 194 31.37 2.86 7.31
C SER A 194 32.57 2.11 7.86
#